data_AF-A0A382EYE1-F1
#
_entry.id   AF-A0A382EYE1-F1
#
_cell.length_a   1.000
_cell.length_b   1.000
_cell.length_c   1.000
_cell.angle_alpha   90.00
_cell.angle_beta   90.00
_cell.angle_gamma   90.00
#
_symmetry.space_group_name_H-M   'P 1'
#
loop_
_entity.id
_entity.type
_entity.pdbx_description
1 polymer ?
#
loop_
_entity_poly.entity_id
_entity_poly.type
_entity_poly.pdbx_seq_one_letter_code
_entity_poly.pdbx_strand_id
1 'polypeptide(L)'
;MRIESQSLSGYLYNRLDLIKFSRTPEDLWKEILIFPGESWPKDFGKSGASILDPSRVLGRMFCVKIDKYMEDYLSRHPLRINVPISWLLRIAVEENWTAEDVLLYCEKYSMSGAIKEEIFEIRRDFPEIFSYDTPSDRRDSRAEFRKLLKVCNKEFREGKLLHISAPKFHKSWEGLVGDRVNDDDAIDAKQQWSMSVNGELEELCRDAAKGCTILQAGGGHLLLLVPSGKDNDMLKLSKGILKKIRDGFIEKREWSPKLWATWEDKIEEREHESKISPDDIIKSLRDEYKHDEERRHSVKAAWRIFKYGTRTRESPSANSENPAIAYLDVIGLGDHCWPKQKCSKCDNIPEGTECENCGSATKKRTRKKTIEGFQKSRKITAVIESTFGLVFARHLPEEVLSMGGDEIVARIDSDDWLELIDDVERHSKKMHETIFDEKLRLLWWAMKTEGDQAPTSDFKLKPLKETVRMLTAKEKVTLRRFVNPMWTSIVDDQSGDAGDTSTRQWVRPDMTEPTGSYNYDWEIQEPDVEPPTIWEKFKEEF
;
A
#
# COMPACT_ATOMS: atom_id res chain seq x y z
N MET A 1 -14.00 9.88 -2.85
CA MET A 1 -13.23 9.12 -1.85
C MET A 1 -13.49 9.79 -0.53
N ARG A 2 -14.17 9.07 0.36
CA ARG A 2 -14.56 9.58 1.67
C ARG A 2 -14.08 8.59 2.72
N ILE A 3 -13.56 9.15 3.81
CA ILE A 3 -13.45 8.45 5.07
C ILE A 3 -14.58 9.03 5.91
N GLU A 4 -15.69 8.29 5.94
CA GLU A 4 -17.00 8.68 6.47
C GLU A 4 -17.54 10.04 6.02
N SER A 5 -17.29 11.08 6.82
CA SER A 5 -17.99 12.36 6.79
C SER A 5 -17.28 13.42 5.94
N GLN A 6 -16.01 13.22 5.58
CA GLN A 6 -15.22 14.21 4.84
C GLN A 6 -14.62 13.64 3.55
N SER A 7 -14.73 14.42 2.48
CA SER A 7 -14.13 14.11 1.18
C SER A 7 -12.69 14.62 1.09
N LEU A 8 -11.93 14.10 0.12
CA LEU A 8 -10.61 14.63 -0.24
C LEU A 8 -10.67 16.15 -0.49
N SER A 9 -11.63 16.61 -1.30
CA SER A 9 -11.76 18.04 -1.63
C SER A 9 -12.05 18.88 -0.38
N GLY A 10 -12.96 18.42 0.48
CA GLY A 10 -13.30 19.11 1.72
C GLY A 10 -12.13 19.16 2.69
N TYR A 11 -11.34 18.08 2.80
CA TYR A 11 -10.11 18.09 3.60
C TYR A 11 -9.08 19.09 3.06
N LEU A 12 -8.80 19.05 1.75
CA LEU A 12 -7.86 19.96 1.10
C LEU A 12 -8.28 21.43 1.27
N TYR A 13 -9.57 21.73 1.07
CA TYR A 13 -10.11 23.08 1.16
C TYR A 13 -9.93 23.68 2.55
N ASN A 14 -10.26 22.90 3.59
CA ASN A 14 -10.11 23.32 4.99
C ASN A 14 -8.65 23.41 5.46
N ARG A 15 -7.69 23.00 4.63
CA ARG A 15 -6.26 23.01 4.93
C ARG A 15 -5.46 23.90 3.97
N LEU A 16 -6.14 24.63 3.08
CA LEU A 16 -5.50 25.51 2.11
C LEU A 16 -4.59 26.55 2.78
N ASP A 17 -4.97 27.04 3.95
CA ASP A 17 -4.21 27.98 4.77
C ASP A 17 -2.91 27.41 5.34
N LEU A 18 -2.83 26.09 5.51
CA LEU A 18 -1.61 25.37 5.90
C LEU A 18 -0.78 24.92 4.68
N ILE A 19 -1.40 24.84 3.50
CA ILE A 19 -0.78 24.57 2.19
C ILE A 19 -0.23 25.87 1.56
N LYS A 20 -0.60 27.05 2.09
CA LYS A 20 -0.36 28.42 1.58
C LYS A 20 1.08 28.87 1.33
N PHE A 21 2.09 28.01 1.46
CA PHE A 21 3.47 28.45 1.25
C PHE A 21 3.97 28.47 -0.21
N SER A 22 3.22 28.01 -1.22
CA SER A 22 3.62 28.22 -2.64
C SER A 22 2.69 27.73 -3.76
N ARG A 23 1.56 27.07 -3.49
CA ARG A 23 0.83 26.31 -4.54
C ARG A 23 -0.53 26.88 -4.87
N THR A 24 -0.84 27.01 -6.17
CA THR A 24 -2.20 27.29 -6.63
C THR A 24 -3.07 26.02 -6.46
N PRO A 25 -4.41 26.16 -6.41
CA PRO A 25 -5.33 25.02 -6.45
C PRO A 25 -5.08 24.09 -7.64
N GLU A 26 -4.70 24.65 -8.79
CA GLU A 26 -4.30 23.90 -9.98
C GLU A 26 -3.06 23.02 -9.70
N ASP A 27 -1.99 23.59 -9.16
CA ASP A 27 -0.75 22.84 -8.85
C ASP A 27 -1.01 21.73 -7.84
N LEU A 28 -1.84 22.01 -6.82
CA LEU A 28 -2.25 21.02 -5.82
C LEU A 28 -2.96 19.83 -6.47
N TRP A 29 -3.94 20.08 -7.34
CA TRP A 29 -4.69 19.00 -7.99
C TRP A 29 -3.87 18.29 -9.06
N LYS A 30 -2.95 18.96 -9.75
CA LYS A 30 -1.97 18.30 -10.62
C LYS A 30 -1.13 17.30 -9.84
N GLU A 31 -0.61 17.69 -8.67
CA GLU A 31 0.16 16.80 -7.79
C GLU A 31 -0.67 15.58 -7.33
N ILE A 32 -1.95 15.78 -7.01
CA ILE A 32 -2.87 14.69 -6.68
C ILE A 32 -3.05 13.76 -7.90
N LEU A 33 -3.35 14.32 -9.07
CA LEU A 33 -3.68 13.53 -10.27
C LEU A 33 -2.51 12.72 -10.83
N ILE A 34 -1.27 13.12 -10.53
CA ILE A 34 -0.07 12.33 -10.85
C ILE A 34 0.23 11.23 -9.82
N PHE A 35 -0.67 10.92 -8.90
CA PHE A 35 -0.49 9.94 -7.81
C PHE A 35 0.58 10.40 -6.80
N PRO A 36 0.21 10.94 -5.63
CA PRO A 36 1.14 11.49 -4.66
C PRO A 36 2.20 10.48 -4.20
N GLY A 37 3.45 10.94 -4.08
CA GLY A 37 4.58 10.10 -3.66
C GLY A 37 4.40 9.47 -2.26
N GLU A 38 5.04 8.31 -2.06
CA GLU A 38 4.99 7.49 -0.84
C GLU A 38 6.18 7.76 0.10
N SER A 39 6.63 9.02 0.18
CA SER A 39 7.86 9.41 0.88
C SER A 39 7.62 10.55 1.85
N TRP A 40 8.36 10.61 2.95
CA TRP A 40 8.40 11.80 3.80
C TRP A 40 9.21 12.90 3.07
N PRO A 41 8.60 14.03 2.65
CA PRO A 41 9.35 15.08 1.99
C PRO A 41 10.34 15.73 2.98
N LYS A 42 11.55 16.06 2.51
CA LYS A 42 12.61 16.72 3.30
C LYS A 42 12.48 18.25 3.35
N ASP A 43 11.97 18.86 2.28
CA ASP A 43 12.06 20.32 2.06
C ASP A 43 10.89 21.16 2.58
N PHE A 44 9.91 20.53 3.24
CA PHE A 44 8.86 21.27 3.93
C PHE A 44 9.25 21.52 5.38
N GLY A 45 10.24 22.41 5.58
CA GLY A 45 10.81 22.76 6.88
C GLY A 45 9.85 23.35 7.92
N LYS A 46 8.52 23.34 7.69
CA LYS A 46 7.48 23.75 8.65
C LYS A 46 6.11 23.05 8.49
N SER A 47 5.90 22.20 7.47
CA SER A 47 4.61 21.51 7.30
C SER A 47 4.79 20.00 7.44
N GLY A 48 4.11 19.43 8.45
CA GLY A 48 4.14 18.02 8.85
C GLY A 48 3.56 17.03 7.82
N ALA A 49 3.86 17.21 6.53
CA ALA A 49 3.45 16.32 5.47
C ALA A 49 4.14 14.95 5.64
N SER A 50 3.34 13.90 5.62
CA SER A 50 3.74 12.50 5.81
C SER A 50 3.30 11.63 4.65
N ILE A 51 3.86 10.42 4.57
CA ILE A 51 3.32 9.35 3.72
C ILE A 51 1.83 9.11 4.03
N LEU A 52 1.44 9.13 5.31
CA LEU A 52 0.06 8.99 5.74
C LEU A 52 -0.67 10.33 5.92
N ASP A 53 -0.19 11.43 5.33
CA ASP A 53 -1.03 12.64 5.32
C ASP A 53 -2.35 12.34 4.59
N PRO A 54 -3.51 12.71 5.17
CA PRO A 54 -4.80 12.41 4.56
C PRO A 54 -4.93 12.90 3.11
N SER A 55 -4.34 14.05 2.74
CA SER A 55 -4.36 14.54 1.35
C SER A 55 -3.71 13.57 0.38
N ARG A 56 -2.60 12.94 0.79
CA ARG A 56 -1.81 12.04 -0.05
C ARG A 56 -2.45 10.67 -0.12
N VAL A 57 -2.90 10.14 1.01
CA VAL A 57 -3.63 8.86 1.08
C VAL A 57 -4.91 8.93 0.26
N LEU A 58 -5.78 9.90 0.56
CA LEU A 58 -7.04 10.08 -0.18
C LEU A 58 -6.79 10.43 -1.65
N GLY A 59 -5.72 11.15 -1.96
CA GLY A 59 -5.27 11.43 -3.33
C GLY A 59 -4.89 10.18 -4.10
N ARG A 60 -4.04 9.31 -3.53
CA ARG A 60 -3.69 8.01 -4.13
C ARG A 60 -4.91 7.13 -4.33
N MET A 61 -5.80 7.08 -3.34
CA MET A 61 -7.07 6.36 -3.44
C MET A 61 -7.95 6.91 -4.57
N PHE A 62 -8.00 8.24 -4.73
CA PHE A 62 -8.75 8.87 -5.82
C PHE A 62 -8.18 8.51 -7.19
N CYS A 63 -6.85 8.50 -7.35
CA CYS A 63 -6.21 8.01 -8.57
C CYS A 63 -6.53 6.53 -8.85
N VAL A 64 -6.48 5.66 -7.83
CA VAL A 64 -6.84 4.24 -7.98
C VAL A 64 -8.31 4.09 -8.40
N LYS A 65 -9.20 4.91 -7.85
CA LYS A 65 -10.61 4.97 -8.24
C LYS A 65 -10.76 5.40 -9.70
N ILE A 66 -10.07 6.45 -10.13
CA ILE A 66 -10.04 6.90 -11.53
C ILE A 66 -9.56 5.75 -12.43
N ASP A 67 -8.41 5.14 -12.10
CA ASP A 67 -7.82 4.07 -12.89
C ASP A 67 -8.82 2.91 -13.08
N LYS A 68 -9.49 2.45 -12.00
CA LYS A 68 -10.50 1.38 -12.07
C LYS A 68 -11.69 1.76 -12.97
N TYR A 69 -12.30 2.92 -12.74
CA TYR A 69 -13.53 3.28 -13.46
C TYR A 69 -13.29 3.78 -14.89
N MET A 70 -12.04 4.04 -15.26
CA MET A 70 -11.63 4.37 -16.62
C MET A 70 -11.08 3.16 -17.39
N GLU A 71 -10.72 2.07 -16.70
CA GLU A 71 -10.05 0.90 -17.30
C GLU A 71 -10.83 0.30 -18.48
N ASP A 72 -12.13 0.05 -18.32
CA ASP A 72 -12.96 -0.53 -19.38
C ASP A 72 -13.07 0.39 -20.60
N TYR A 73 -13.28 1.69 -20.37
CA TYR A 73 -13.32 2.68 -21.43
C TYR A 73 -11.99 2.76 -22.17
N LEU A 74 -10.89 2.94 -21.45
CA LEU A 74 -9.55 3.15 -22.00
C LEU A 74 -8.99 1.91 -22.73
N SER A 75 -9.30 0.72 -22.22
CA SER A 75 -8.86 -0.55 -22.82
C SER A 75 -9.61 -0.88 -24.12
N ARG A 76 -10.92 -0.57 -24.20
CA ARG A 76 -11.74 -0.74 -25.40
C ARG A 76 -11.59 0.41 -26.40
N HIS A 77 -11.14 1.57 -25.94
CA HIS A 77 -10.91 2.73 -26.80
C HIS A 77 -9.89 2.39 -27.92
N PRO A 78 -9.96 3.03 -29.10
CA PRO A 78 -8.98 2.83 -30.18
C PRO A 78 -7.51 3.03 -29.77
N LEU A 79 -7.27 3.76 -28.67
CA LEU A 79 -5.93 3.97 -28.11
C LEU A 79 -5.40 2.77 -27.32
N ARG A 80 -6.27 1.86 -26.87
CA ARG A 80 -5.95 0.66 -26.05
C ARG A 80 -4.98 0.98 -24.92
N ILE A 81 -5.35 1.93 -24.08
CA ILE A 81 -4.55 2.33 -22.92
C ILE A 81 -4.83 1.33 -21.80
N ASN A 82 -3.78 0.65 -21.34
CA ASN A 82 -3.84 -0.38 -20.29
C ASN A 82 -2.93 -0.05 -19.09
N VAL A 83 -2.63 1.23 -18.90
CA VAL A 83 -1.80 1.75 -17.82
C VAL A 83 -2.53 2.87 -17.08
N PRO A 84 -2.15 3.15 -15.82
CA PRO A 84 -2.73 4.24 -15.03
C PRO A 84 -2.66 5.59 -15.77
N ILE A 85 -3.71 6.40 -15.63
CA ILE A 85 -3.72 7.76 -16.23
C ILE A 85 -2.59 8.59 -15.63
N SER A 86 -2.39 8.49 -14.31
CA SER A 86 -1.29 9.17 -13.60
C SER A 86 0.11 8.86 -14.15
N TRP A 87 0.36 7.67 -14.72
CA TRP A 87 1.64 7.37 -15.38
C TRP A 87 1.78 8.15 -16.68
N LEU A 88 0.70 8.28 -17.45
CA LEU A 88 0.69 9.08 -18.67
C LEU A 88 0.85 10.57 -18.37
N LEU A 89 0.24 11.06 -17.30
CA LEU A 89 0.41 12.45 -16.85
C LEU A 89 1.85 12.75 -16.39
N ARG A 90 2.56 11.77 -15.84
CA ARG A 90 3.99 11.91 -15.50
C ARG A 90 4.91 11.95 -16.73
N ILE A 91 4.46 11.38 -17.85
CA ILE A 91 5.17 11.46 -19.14
C ILE A 91 4.85 12.79 -19.82
N ALA A 92 3.64 13.31 -19.63
CA ALA A 92 3.24 14.60 -20.17
C ALA A 92 4.09 15.74 -19.60
N VAL A 93 4.41 16.69 -20.46
CA VAL A 93 4.91 18.01 -20.06
C VAL A 93 3.81 18.70 -19.25
N GLU A 94 4.14 19.20 -18.06
CA GLU A 94 3.17 19.69 -17.08
C GLU A 94 2.32 20.86 -17.59
N GLU A 95 2.87 21.69 -18.45
CA GLU A 95 2.22 22.83 -19.08
C GLU A 95 1.19 22.42 -20.16
N ASN A 96 1.21 21.17 -20.62
CA ASN A 96 0.34 20.69 -21.71
C ASN A 96 -1.01 20.14 -21.24
N TRP A 97 -1.33 20.23 -19.95
CA TRP A 97 -2.60 19.79 -19.39
C TRP A 97 -2.97 20.59 -18.14
N THR A 98 -4.26 20.59 -17.83
CA THR A 98 -4.81 21.15 -16.59
C THR A 98 -5.52 20.09 -15.76
N ALA A 99 -5.71 20.33 -14.46
CA ALA A 99 -6.53 19.48 -13.62
C ALA A 99 -7.97 19.40 -14.16
N GLU A 100 -8.51 20.51 -14.67
CA GLU A 100 -9.82 20.56 -15.33
C GLU A 100 -9.93 19.56 -16.49
N ASP A 101 -8.94 19.53 -17.40
CA ASP A 101 -8.92 18.63 -18.55
C ASP A 101 -9.08 17.16 -18.12
N VAL A 102 -8.30 16.76 -17.11
CA VAL A 102 -8.31 15.39 -16.56
C VAL A 102 -9.65 15.09 -15.91
N LEU A 103 -10.13 15.98 -15.05
CA LEU A 103 -11.36 15.79 -14.27
C LEU A 103 -12.57 15.71 -15.21
N LEU A 104 -12.74 16.65 -16.14
CA LEU A 104 -13.86 16.63 -17.09
C LEU A 104 -13.82 15.43 -18.04
N TYR A 105 -12.63 15.00 -18.43
CA TYR A 105 -12.47 13.78 -19.23
C TYR A 105 -12.96 12.56 -18.45
N CYS A 106 -12.52 12.40 -17.20
CA CYS A 106 -12.91 11.28 -16.37
C CYS A 106 -14.42 11.36 -16.00
N GLU A 107 -14.98 12.54 -15.72
CA GLU A 107 -16.41 12.75 -15.43
C GLU A 107 -17.28 12.23 -16.58
N LYS A 108 -16.85 12.44 -17.82
CA LYS A 108 -17.59 12.06 -19.02
C LYS A 108 -17.52 10.56 -19.31
N TYR A 109 -16.35 9.96 -19.13
CA TYR A 109 -16.04 8.63 -19.68
C TYR A 109 -15.93 7.52 -18.64
N SER A 110 -15.96 7.86 -17.34
CA SER A 110 -16.01 6.87 -16.27
C SER A 110 -17.28 6.01 -16.32
N MET A 111 -17.13 4.74 -15.99
CA MET A 111 -18.25 3.79 -15.96
C MET A 111 -19.34 4.27 -14.99
N SER A 112 -20.59 4.31 -15.47
CA SER A 112 -21.79 4.69 -14.71
C SER A 112 -21.72 6.04 -13.97
N GLY A 113 -20.78 6.93 -14.35
CA GLY A 113 -20.55 8.18 -13.62
C GLY A 113 -20.03 7.99 -12.20
N ALA A 114 -19.30 6.90 -11.94
CA ALA A 114 -18.85 6.49 -10.60
C ALA A 114 -17.96 7.50 -9.86
N ILE A 115 -17.42 8.51 -10.57
CA ILE A 115 -16.60 9.58 -9.99
C ILE A 115 -17.26 10.97 -10.05
N LYS A 116 -18.52 11.07 -10.51
CA LYS A 116 -19.21 12.35 -10.67
C LYS A 116 -19.38 13.08 -9.35
N GLU A 117 -19.66 12.35 -8.27
CA GLU A 117 -19.83 12.94 -6.95
C GLU A 117 -18.53 13.59 -6.47
N GLU A 118 -17.38 12.90 -6.59
CA GLU A 118 -16.10 13.50 -6.24
C GLU A 118 -15.80 14.75 -7.07
N ILE A 119 -16.04 14.71 -8.38
CA ILE A 119 -15.76 15.85 -9.25
C ILE A 119 -16.70 17.02 -8.94
N PHE A 120 -17.94 16.74 -8.57
CA PHE A 120 -18.86 17.77 -8.09
C PHE A 120 -18.36 18.43 -6.80
N GLU A 121 -17.84 17.66 -5.84
CA GLU A 121 -17.26 18.22 -4.62
C GLU A 121 -16.01 19.06 -4.92
N ILE A 122 -15.13 18.60 -5.82
CA ILE A 122 -13.96 19.38 -6.26
C ILE A 122 -14.41 20.70 -6.88
N ARG A 123 -15.44 20.69 -7.72
CA ARG A 123 -16.00 21.90 -8.34
C ARG A 123 -16.64 22.86 -7.34
N ARG A 124 -17.25 22.33 -6.27
CA ARG A 124 -17.82 23.13 -5.18
C ARG A 124 -16.72 23.78 -4.34
N ASP A 125 -15.70 23.02 -3.99
CA ASP A 125 -14.65 23.44 -3.05
C ASP A 125 -13.52 24.23 -3.75
N PHE A 126 -13.27 23.97 -5.03
CA PHE A 126 -12.24 24.61 -5.86
C PHE A 126 -12.79 25.06 -7.22
N PRO A 127 -13.78 25.98 -7.25
CA PRO A 127 -14.39 26.44 -8.49
C PRO A 127 -13.37 27.04 -9.48
N GLU A 128 -12.29 27.63 -8.99
CA GLU A 128 -11.22 28.27 -9.78
C GLU A 128 -10.43 27.31 -10.68
N ILE A 129 -10.51 25.99 -10.43
CA ILE A 129 -9.93 24.98 -11.32
C ILE A 129 -10.76 24.88 -12.61
N PHE A 130 -12.06 25.18 -12.54
CA PHE A 130 -12.97 24.97 -13.66
C PHE A 130 -13.22 26.29 -14.41
N SER A 131 -12.53 26.45 -15.54
CA SER A 131 -12.57 27.63 -16.39
C SER A 131 -13.52 27.51 -17.60
N TYR A 132 -14.00 26.30 -17.92
CA TYR A 132 -14.84 26.11 -19.10
C TYR A 132 -16.32 26.43 -18.85
N ASP A 133 -16.70 27.63 -19.29
CA ASP A 133 -18.06 28.18 -19.17
C ASP A 133 -19.07 27.55 -20.16
N THR A 134 -18.62 27.01 -21.30
CA THR A 134 -19.54 26.46 -22.33
C THR A 134 -19.36 24.96 -22.59
N PRO A 135 -20.41 24.26 -23.06
CA PRO A 135 -20.30 22.87 -23.52
C PRO A 135 -19.31 22.67 -24.69
N SER A 136 -19.05 23.72 -25.48
CA SER A 136 -18.11 23.68 -26.60
C SER A 136 -16.67 23.61 -26.08
N ASP A 137 -16.31 24.50 -25.15
CA ASP A 137 -14.95 24.56 -24.59
C ASP A 137 -14.59 23.24 -23.89
N ARG A 138 -15.55 22.67 -23.15
CA ARG A 138 -15.41 21.33 -22.53
C ARG A 138 -15.21 20.22 -23.55
N ARG A 139 -15.78 20.33 -24.76
CA ARG A 139 -15.61 19.33 -25.83
C ARG A 139 -14.20 19.42 -26.39
N ASP A 140 -13.70 20.62 -26.60
CA ASP A 140 -12.38 20.87 -27.17
C ASP A 140 -11.27 20.46 -26.20
N SER A 141 -11.38 20.85 -24.92
CA SER A 141 -10.51 20.37 -23.83
C SER A 141 -10.38 18.85 -23.78
N ARG A 142 -11.51 18.12 -23.77
CA ARG A 142 -11.48 16.65 -23.79
C ARG A 142 -10.84 16.06 -25.05
N ALA A 143 -10.95 16.75 -26.18
CA ALA A 143 -10.31 16.33 -27.43
C ALA A 143 -8.80 16.53 -27.36
N GLU A 144 -8.33 17.67 -26.82
CA GLU A 144 -6.90 17.93 -26.58
C GLU A 144 -6.32 16.96 -25.57
N PHE A 145 -6.99 16.72 -24.44
CA PHE A 145 -6.54 15.74 -23.46
C PHE A 145 -6.46 14.32 -24.05
N ARG A 146 -7.40 13.93 -24.92
CA ARG A 146 -7.31 12.67 -25.66
C ARG A 146 -6.08 12.61 -26.56
N LYS A 147 -5.73 13.71 -27.24
CA LYS A 147 -4.51 13.78 -28.07
C LYS A 147 -3.27 13.62 -27.19
N LEU A 148 -3.24 14.27 -26.03
CA LEU A 148 -2.16 14.11 -25.05
C LEU A 148 -2.01 12.66 -24.61
N LEU A 149 -3.11 12.01 -24.18
CA LEU A 149 -3.09 10.59 -23.80
C LEU A 149 -2.57 9.70 -24.93
N LYS A 150 -2.92 9.99 -26.19
CA LYS A 150 -2.40 9.27 -27.35
C LYS A 150 -0.88 9.42 -27.49
N VAL A 151 -0.35 10.63 -27.34
CA VAL A 151 1.08 10.93 -27.44
C VAL A 151 1.83 10.23 -26.30
N CYS A 152 1.41 10.43 -25.04
CA CYS A 152 2.06 9.83 -23.88
C CYS A 152 1.97 8.29 -23.90
N ASN A 153 0.86 7.71 -24.36
CA ASN A 153 0.74 6.26 -24.50
C ASN A 153 1.65 5.70 -25.59
N LYS A 154 1.85 6.43 -26.69
CA LYS A 154 2.82 6.04 -27.72
C LYS A 154 4.23 6.02 -27.13
N GLU A 155 4.62 7.10 -26.44
CA GLU A 155 5.92 7.20 -25.78
C GLU A 155 6.14 6.09 -24.74
N PHE A 156 5.14 5.83 -23.89
CA PHE A 156 5.18 4.73 -22.93
C PHE A 156 5.44 3.38 -23.62
N ARG A 157 4.74 3.10 -24.73
CA ARG A 157 4.86 1.83 -25.46
C ARG A 157 6.20 1.68 -26.17
N GLU A 158 6.80 2.78 -26.63
CA GLU A 158 8.09 2.78 -27.30
C GLU A 158 9.26 2.72 -26.31
N GLY A 159 9.11 3.30 -25.12
CA GLY A 159 10.14 3.28 -24.06
C GLY A 159 10.28 1.93 -23.36
N LYS A 160 11.41 1.73 -22.67
CA LYS A 160 11.69 0.55 -21.84
C LYS A 160 11.35 0.79 -20.38
N LEU A 161 10.95 -0.25 -19.66
CA LEU A 161 10.71 -0.16 -18.22
C LEU A 161 11.94 -0.66 -17.45
N LEU A 162 12.40 0.17 -16.52
CA LEU A 162 13.44 -0.19 -15.57
C LEU A 162 12.83 -0.15 -14.16
N HIS A 163 12.83 -1.29 -13.49
CA HIS A 163 12.43 -1.37 -12.08
C HIS A 163 13.69 -1.28 -11.23
N ILE A 164 13.78 -0.26 -10.39
CA ILE A 164 14.82 -0.12 -9.36
C ILE A 164 14.23 -0.47 -8.01
N SER A 165 15.02 -1.17 -7.20
CA SER A 165 14.65 -1.53 -5.85
C SER A 165 15.83 -1.31 -4.91
N ALA A 166 15.56 -0.63 -3.81
CA ALA A 166 16.24 -0.86 -2.55
C ALA A 166 15.23 -1.62 -1.70
N PRO A 167 15.15 -2.97 -1.81
CA PRO A 167 14.19 -3.73 -1.02
C PRO A 167 14.20 -3.25 0.42
N LYS A 168 13.00 -3.05 0.97
CA LYS A 168 12.86 -2.79 2.40
C LYS A 168 13.60 -3.89 3.18
N PHE A 169 14.20 -3.48 4.29
CA PHE A 169 15.14 -4.25 5.09
C PHE A 169 14.70 -5.67 5.50
N HIS A 170 13.43 -6.04 5.41
CA HIS A 170 12.92 -7.32 5.91
C HIS A 170 13.64 -8.57 5.36
N LYS A 171 14.31 -8.51 4.20
CA LYS A 171 15.08 -9.65 3.64
C LYS A 171 16.59 -9.59 3.88
N SER A 172 17.15 -8.46 4.31
CA SER A 172 18.60 -8.26 4.46
C SER A 172 19.00 -7.61 5.78
N TRP A 173 18.05 -7.27 6.66
CA TRP A 173 18.30 -6.68 7.99
C TRP A 173 19.12 -7.61 8.87
N GLU A 174 18.74 -8.89 8.93
CA GLU A 174 19.50 -9.92 9.66
C GLU A 174 20.95 -9.98 9.17
N GLY A 175 21.19 -9.81 7.86
CA GLY A 175 22.54 -9.75 7.29
C GLY A 175 23.30 -8.45 7.56
N LEU A 176 22.60 -7.37 7.92
CA LEU A 176 23.18 -6.06 8.24
C LEU A 176 23.53 -5.93 9.72
N VAL A 177 22.63 -6.37 10.61
CA VAL A 177 22.75 -6.19 12.07
C VAL A 177 23.11 -7.48 12.83
N GLY A 178 23.14 -8.62 12.15
CA GLY A 178 23.51 -9.91 12.74
C GLY A 178 22.59 -10.30 13.90
N ASP A 179 23.20 -10.74 14.99
CA ASP A 179 22.50 -11.25 16.19
C ASP A 179 21.65 -10.19 16.90
N ARG A 180 21.89 -8.89 16.63
CA ARG A 180 21.14 -7.78 17.22
C ARG A 180 19.75 -7.58 16.63
N VAL A 181 19.31 -8.41 15.70
CA VAL A 181 18.02 -8.25 14.99
C VAL A 181 16.79 -8.15 15.91
N ASN A 182 16.87 -8.71 17.11
CA ASN A 182 15.78 -8.70 18.09
C ASN A 182 15.98 -7.66 19.21
N ASP A 183 17.02 -6.84 19.15
CA ASP A 183 17.23 -5.75 20.11
C ASP A 183 16.20 -4.63 19.87
N ASP A 184 15.69 -4.02 20.92
CA ASP A 184 14.72 -2.91 20.84
C ASP A 184 15.25 -1.77 19.94
N ASP A 185 16.52 -1.41 20.11
CA ASP A 185 17.18 -0.38 19.29
C ASP A 185 17.22 -0.76 17.80
N ALA A 186 17.41 -2.05 17.48
CA ALA A 186 17.42 -2.54 16.10
C ALA A 186 16.00 -2.61 15.52
N ILE A 187 14.99 -2.86 16.34
CA ILE A 187 13.59 -2.81 15.94
C ILE A 187 13.23 -1.37 15.56
N ASP A 188 13.52 -0.38 16.41
CA ASP A 188 13.29 1.05 16.12
C ASP A 188 14.01 1.49 14.84
N ALA A 189 15.30 1.12 14.71
CA ALA A 189 16.11 1.44 13.54
C ALA A 189 15.52 0.88 12.24
N LYS A 190 15.06 -0.37 12.26
CA LYS A 190 14.40 -1.02 11.12
C LYS A 190 13.11 -0.29 10.71
N GLN A 191 12.36 0.20 11.69
CA GLN A 191 11.13 0.95 11.44
C GLN A 191 11.42 2.32 10.83
N GLN A 192 12.40 3.05 11.37
CA GLN A 192 12.81 4.33 10.80
C GLN A 192 13.26 4.19 9.35
N TRP A 193 14.04 3.17 9.03
CA TRP A 193 14.43 2.95 7.64
C TRP A 193 13.24 2.66 6.72
N SER A 194 12.31 1.81 7.16
CA SER A 194 11.12 1.47 6.37
C SER A 194 10.27 2.72 6.05
N MET A 195 10.35 3.74 6.91
CA MET A 195 9.79 5.06 6.69
C MET A 195 10.64 5.94 5.76
N SER A 196 11.96 6.03 5.98
CA SER A 196 12.81 7.03 5.33
C SER A 196 13.26 6.63 3.91
N VAL A 197 13.44 5.32 3.65
CA VAL A 197 14.10 4.81 2.44
C VAL A 197 13.43 5.26 1.15
N ASN A 198 12.10 5.35 1.11
CA ASN A 198 11.36 5.69 -0.11
C ASN A 198 11.74 7.07 -0.63
N GLY A 199 11.76 8.07 0.25
CA GLY A 199 12.06 9.45 -0.13
C GLY A 199 13.49 9.62 -0.59
N GLU A 200 14.41 9.02 0.15
CA GLU A 200 15.83 9.06 -0.18
C GLU A 200 16.15 8.32 -1.48
N LEU A 201 15.56 7.14 -1.68
CA LEU A 201 15.73 6.38 -2.92
C LEU A 201 15.14 7.14 -4.12
N GLU A 202 13.95 7.73 -3.97
CA GLU A 202 13.31 8.51 -5.05
C GLU A 202 14.16 9.73 -5.45
N GLU A 203 14.69 10.46 -4.48
CA GLU A 203 15.59 11.60 -4.67
C GLU A 203 16.87 11.20 -5.39
N LEU A 204 17.60 10.22 -4.84
CA LEU A 204 18.84 9.71 -5.44
C LEU A 204 18.60 9.17 -6.85
N CYS A 205 17.45 8.53 -7.08
CA CYS A 205 17.09 8.02 -8.39
C CYS A 205 16.80 9.15 -9.40
N ARG A 206 16.12 10.21 -8.97
CA ARG A 206 15.85 11.39 -9.81
C ARG A 206 17.15 12.03 -10.32
N ASP A 207 18.16 12.11 -9.47
CA ASP A 207 19.48 12.64 -9.83
C ASP A 207 20.30 11.67 -10.68
N ALA A 208 20.21 10.37 -10.38
CA ALA A 208 20.97 9.34 -11.07
C ALA A 208 20.46 9.06 -12.49
N ALA A 209 19.14 9.09 -12.68
CA ALA A 209 18.43 8.67 -13.88
C ALA A 209 17.97 9.85 -14.77
N LYS A 210 18.82 10.87 -14.93
CA LYS A 210 18.53 12.02 -15.81
C LYS A 210 18.07 11.55 -17.21
N GLY A 211 16.94 12.09 -17.66
CA GLY A 211 16.31 11.72 -18.93
C GLY A 211 15.38 10.50 -18.85
N CYS A 212 15.23 9.86 -17.68
CA CYS A 212 14.18 8.86 -17.43
C CYS A 212 13.03 9.51 -16.67
N THR A 213 11.82 8.97 -16.85
CA THR A 213 10.62 9.42 -16.12
C THR A 213 10.29 8.43 -15.01
N ILE A 214 10.22 8.88 -13.75
CA ILE A 214 9.73 8.06 -12.64
C ILE A 214 8.20 7.98 -12.76
N LEU A 215 7.68 6.81 -13.13
CA LEU A 215 6.25 6.55 -13.27
C LEU A 215 5.58 6.27 -11.93
N GLN A 216 6.30 5.60 -11.01
CA GLN A 216 5.82 5.27 -9.68
C GLN A 216 6.99 5.09 -8.72
N ALA A 217 6.81 5.55 -7.48
CA ALA A 217 7.66 5.26 -6.34
C ALA A 217 6.79 4.67 -5.22
N GLY A 218 7.33 3.71 -4.46
CA GLY A 218 6.64 3.12 -3.32
C GLY A 218 7.31 1.90 -2.72
N GLY A 219 7.30 1.80 -1.39
CA GLY A 219 7.81 0.64 -0.64
C GLY A 219 9.23 0.17 -0.99
N GLY A 220 10.17 1.06 -1.27
CA GLY A 220 11.56 0.76 -1.65
C GLY A 220 11.71 0.42 -3.14
N HIS A 221 10.67 0.66 -3.94
CA HIS A 221 10.63 0.35 -5.36
C HIS A 221 10.34 1.60 -6.21
N LEU A 222 10.96 1.65 -7.39
CA LEU A 222 10.76 2.70 -8.39
C LEU A 222 10.56 2.06 -9.76
N LEU A 223 9.54 2.51 -10.47
CA LEU A 223 9.35 2.19 -11.89
C LEU A 223 9.74 3.39 -12.74
N LEU A 224 10.72 3.20 -13.61
CA LEU A 224 11.17 4.22 -14.55
C LEU A 224 10.77 3.85 -15.98
N LEU A 225 10.37 4.87 -16.73
CA LEU A 225 10.34 4.84 -18.19
C LEU A 225 11.67 5.38 -18.72
N VAL A 226 12.37 4.53 -19.46
CA VAL A 226 13.58 4.89 -20.21
C VAL A 226 13.16 5.21 -21.64
N PRO A 227 13.41 6.42 -22.17
CA PRO A 227 13.04 6.80 -23.53
C PRO A 227 13.62 5.86 -24.58
N SER A 228 12.91 5.71 -25.69
CA SER A 228 13.39 5.01 -26.88
C SER A 228 14.53 5.79 -27.53
N GLY A 229 15.68 5.15 -27.77
CA GLY A 229 16.89 5.79 -28.32
C GLY A 229 17.97 4.77 -28.70
N LYS A 230 18.85 5.16 -29.65
CA LYS A 230 19.90 4.31 -30.26
C LYS A 230 20.69 3.56 -29.19
N ASP A 231 20.62 2.23 -29.20
CA ASP A 231 21.37 1.33 -28.33
C ASP A 231 21.59 1.86 -26.92
N ASN A 232 20.50 2.24 -26.24
CA ASN A 232 20.51 2.36 -24.80
C ASN A 232 20.82 0.97 -24.24
N ASP A 233 22.11 0.70 -24.06
CA ASP A 233 22.61 -0.46 -23.36
C ASP A 233 22.07 -0.38 -21.93
N MET A 234 20.92 -1.01 -21.74
CA MET A 234 20.19 -1.04 -20.48
C MET A 234 21.06 -1.58 -19.35
N LEU A 235 22.03 -2.44 -19.65
CA LEU A 235 22.98 -2.92 -18.66
C LEU A 235 23.93 -1.79 -18.23
N LYS A 236 24.51 -1.05 -19.17
CA LYS A 236 25.35 0.12 -18.86
C LYS A 236 24.56 1.20 -18.13
N LEU A 237 23.33 1.48 -18.57
CA LEU A 237 22.46 2.46 -17.93
C LEU A 237 22.10 2.07 -16.50
N SER A 238 21.60 0.85 -16.29
CA SER A 238 21.25 0.35 -14.95
C SER A 238 22.47 0.30 -14.04
N LYS A 239 23.64 -0.16 -14.51
CA LYS A 239 24.91 -0.11 -13.76
C LYS A 239 25.28 1.30 -13.33
N GLY A 240 25.13 2.27 -14.23
CA GLY A 240 25.40 3.69 -13.95
C GLY A 240 24.44 4.27 -12.92
N ILE A 241 23.14 4.01 -13.07
CA ILE A 241 22.12 4.49 -12.13
C ILE A 241 22.33 3.87 -10.74
N LEU A 242 22.45 2.54 -10.65
CA LEU A 242 22.66 1.86 -9.37
C LEU A 242 23.94 2.31 -8.68
N LYS A 243 25.03 2.52 -9.43
CA LYS A 243 26.27 3.04 -8.87
C LYS A 243 26.06 4.43 -8.26
N LYS A 244 25.41 5.35 -8.99
CA LYS A 244 25.16 6.71 -8.48
C LYS A 244 24.26 6.71 -7.24
N ILE A 245 23.20 5.90 -7.23
CA ILE A 245 22.32 5.77 -6.07
C ILE A 245 23.12 5.25 -4.87
N ARG A 246 23.92 4.19 -5.06
CA ARG A 246 24.79 3.64 -4.02
C ARG A 246 25.77 4.68 -3.48
N ASP A 247 26.48 5.36 -4.38
CA ASP A 247 27.47 6.36 -4.03
C ASP A 247 26.82 7.53 -3.25
N GLY A 248 25.60 7.94 -3.63
CA GLY A 248 24.83 8.96 -2.90
C GLY A 248 24.35 8.51 -1.51
N PHE A 249 23.95 7.24 -1.35
CA PHE A 249 23.69 6.69 -0.02
C PHE A 249 24.96 6.68 0.85
N ILE A 250 26.10 6.24 0.30
CA ILE A 250 27.38 6.24 1.01
C ILE A 250 27.82 7.65 1.38
N GLU A 251 27.60 8.64 0.51
CA GLU A 251 27.91 10.04 0.81
C GLU A 251 27.04 10.59 1.94
N LYS A 252 25.74 10.25 1.94
CA LYS A 252 24.77 10.78 2.90
C LYS A 252 24.73 10.04 4.24
N ARG A 253 24.91 8.72 4.23
CA ARG A 253 24.73 7.83 5.39
C ARG A 253 25.98 7.03 5.74
N GLU A 254 27.05 7.09 4.95
CA GLU A 254 28.24 6.24 5.08
C GLU A 254 28.00 4.74 4.81
N TRP A 255 26.77 4.36 4.47
CA TRP A 255 26.40 3.02 4.05
C TRP A 255 25.31 3.06 2.98
N SER A 256 25.15 1.96 2.24
CA SER A 256 24.13 1.80 1.19
C SER A 256 23.42 0.46 1.33
N PRO A 257 22.10 0.39 1.12
CA PRO A 257 21.39 -0.89 1.11
C PRO A 257 21.81 -1.72 -0.12
N LYS A 258 21.49 -3.02 -0.10
CA LYS A 258 21.52 -3.82 -1.33
C LYS A 258 20.57 -3.19 -2.36
N LEU A 259 21.04 -3.01 -3.58
CA LEU A 259 20.24 -2.45 -4.68
C LEU A 259 20.13 -3.45 -5.82
N TRP A 260 19.03 -3.42 -6.55
CA TRP A 260 18.95 -4.07 -7.84
C TRP A 260 18.11 -3.30 -8.84
N ALA A 261 18.38 -3.58 -10.10
CA ALA A 261 17.62 -3.11 -11.24
C ALA A 261 17.17 -4.30 -12.09
N THR A 262 15.92 -4.31 -12.52
CA THR A 262 15.38 -5.34 -13.41
C THR A 262 14.71 -4.73 -14.65
N TRP A 263 14.93 -5.36 -15.80
CA TRP A 263 14.30 -5.00 -17.08
C TRP A 263 14.27 -6.24 -17.98
N GLU A 264 13.17 -6.49 -18.69
CA GLU A 264 13.09 -7.56 -19.71
C GLU A 264 13.75 -8.89 -19.30
N ASP A 265 13.40 -9.43 -18.13
CA ASP A 265 13.95 -10.68 -17.59
C ASP A 265 15.48 -10.67 -17.28
N LYS A 266 16.10 -9.49 -17.28
CA LYS A 266 17.49 -9.25 -16.83
C LYS A 266 17.51 -8.59 -15.46
N ILE A 267 18.61 -8.80 -14.76
CA ILE A 267 18.87 -8.23 -13.45
C ILE A 267 20.32 -7.73 -13.37
N GLU A 268 20.49 -6.60 -12.71
CA GLU A 268 21.77 -6.09 -12.23
C GLU A 268 21.65 -5.86 -10.72
N GLU A 269 22.64 -6.31 -9.95
CA GLU A 269 22.65 -6.14 -8.50
C GLU A 269 23.89 -5.37 -8.04
N ARG A 270 23.73 -4.62 -6.96
CA ARG A 270 24.81 -4.05 -6.17
C ARG A 270 24.63 -4.53 -4.74
N GLU A 271 25.65 -5.18 -4.23
CA GLU A 271 25.66 -5.60 -2.83
C GLU A 271 25.69 -4.41 -1.89
N HIS A 272 25.30 -4.67 -0.64
CA HIS A 272 25.44 -3.72 0.46
C HIS A 272 26.91 -3.28 0.60
N GLU A 273 27.11 -2.00 0.92
CA GLU A 273 28.41 -1.42 1.21
C GLU A 273 28.28 -0.49 2.42
N SER A 274 29.17 -0.62 3.40
CA SER A 274 29.19 0.21 4.60
C SER A 274 30.61 0.64 4.95
N LYS A 275 30.76 1.88 5.39
CA LYS A 275 31.98 2.44 6.00
C LYS A 275 31.91 2.48 7.52
N ILE A 276 30.73 2.25 8.09
CA ILE A 276 30.47 2.29 9.54
C ILE A 276 30.04 0.92 10.06
N SER A 277 30.12 0.74 11.38
CA SER A 277 29.72 -0.52 12.02
C SER A 277 28.20 -0.70 12.02
N PRO A 278 27.68 -1.94 12.12
CA PRO A 278 26.25 -2.18 12.32
C PRO A 278 25.66 -1.41 13.51
N ASP A 279 26.43 -1.25 14.60
CA ASP A 279 26.00 -0.52 15.78
C ASP A 279 25.80 0.97 15.50
N ASP A 280 26.67 1.56 14.69
CA ASP A 280 26.55 2.97 14.27
C ASP A 280 25.34 3.17 13.35
N ILE A 281 25.04 2.18 12.47
CA ILE A 281 23.83 2.21 11.63
C ILE A 281 22.58 2.17 12.50
N ILE A 282 22.50 1.22 13.45
CA ILE A 282 21.37 1.09 14.38
C ILE A 282 21.19 2.39 15.15
N LYS A 283 22.27 2.91 15.74
CA LYS A 283 22.23 4.15 16.52
C LYS A 283 21.75 5.33 15.69
N SER A 284 22.30 5.53 14.50
CA SER A 284 21.89 6.64 13.60
C SER A 284 20.40 6.58 13.25
N LEU A 285 19.90 5.41 12.85
CA LEU A 285 18.48 5.25 12.48
C LEU A 285 17.55 5.38 13.70
N ARG A 286 17.97 4.89 14.88
CA ARG A 286 17.20 5.05 16.11
C ARG A 286 17.14 6.51 16.56
N ASP A 287 18.24 7.25 16.44
CA ASP A 287 18.25 8.67 16.80
C ASP A 287 17.34 9.48 15.84
N GLU A 288 17.34 9.16 14.54
CA GLU A 288 16.35 9.67 13.57
C GLU A 288 14.91 9.29 13.99
N TYR A 289 14.70 8.05 14.42
CA TYR A 289 13.39 7.55 14.86
C TYR A 289 12.79 8.40 15.99
N LYS A 290 13.60 8.71 17.00
CA LYS A 290 13.21 9.55 18.13
C LYS A 290 12.95 10.99 17.69
N HIS A 291 13.79 11.51 16.78
CA HIS A 291 13.62 12.87 16.27
C HIS A 291 12.30 13.04 15.48
N ASP A 292 11.84 12.01 14.78
CA ASP A 292 10.60 12.03 13.99
C ASP A 292 9.31 11.80 14.81
N GLU A 293 9.39 11.68 16.14
CA GLU A 293 8.24 11.41 17.01
C GLU A 293 7.15 12.49 16.92
N GLU A 294 7.53 13.77 16.99
CA GLU A 294 6.60 14.89 16.82
C GLU A 294 5.88 14.84 15.47
N ARG A 295 6.60 14.39 14.43
CA ARG A 295 6.06 14.24 13.08
C ARG A 295 4.99 13.16 13.05
N ARG A 296 5.21 12.01 13.71
CA ARG A 296 4.20 10.94 13.85
C ARG A 296 2.96 11.43 14.59
N HIS A 297 3.13 12.20 15.66
CA HIS A 297 2.00 12.82 16.37
C HIS A 297 1.22 13.82 15.50
N SER A 298 1.90 14.64 14.70
CA SER A 298 1.25 15.56 13.76
C SER A 298 0.40 14.83 12.73
N VAL A 299 0.85 13.67 12.24
CA VAL A 299 0.09 12.85 11.29
C VAL A 299 -1.19 12.34 11.92
N LYS A 300 -1.09 11.73 13.11
CA LYS A 300 -2.26 11.31 13.90
C LYS A 300 -3.24 12.49 14.09
N ALA A 301 -2.74 13.68 14.40
CA ALA A 301 -3.58 14.85 14.59
C ALA A 301 -4.32 15.28 13.30
N ALA A 302 -3.70 15.14 12.12
CA ALA A 302 -4.33 15.46 10.84
C ALA A 302 -5.53 14.56 10.53
N TRP A 303 -5.50 13.30 10.97
CA TRP A 303 -6.60 12.35 10.81
C TRP A 303 -7.80 12.60 11.72
N ARG A 304 -7.64 13.38 12.81
CA ARG A 304 -8.73 13.69 13.76
C ARG A 304 -9.88 14.48 13.15
N ILE A 305 -9.65 15.14 12.01
CA ILE A 305 -10.67 15.97 11.34
C ILE A 305 -11.77 15.09 10.73
N PHE A 306 -11.45 13.85 10.37
CA PHE A 306 -12.39 12.84 9.90
C PHE A 306 -13.16 12.31 11.11
N LYS A 307 -14.15 13.08 11.61
CA LYS A 307 -14.97 12.69 12.76
C LYS A 307 -15.72 11.40 12.44
N TYR A 308 -15.46 10.36 13.21
CA TYR A 308 -16.21 9.11 13.20
C TYR A 308 -17.26 9.07 14.31
N GLY A 309 -18.53 9.18 13.95
CA GLY A 309 -19.66 9.03 14.88
C GLY A 309 -19.69 9.96 16.10
N THR A 310 -20.64 9.73 17.01
CA THR A 310 -20.94 10.52 18.21
C THR A 310 -20.16 10.09 19.46
N ARG A 311 -19.30 9.07 19.39
CA ARG A 311 -18.36 8.75 20.48
C ARG A 311 -17.15 9.69 20.40
N THR A 312 -17.38 10.98 20.63
CA THR A 312 -16.31 11.81 21.16
C THR A 312 -16.00 11.28 22.55
N ARG A 313 -14.93 10.50 22.71
CA ARG A 313 -14.28 10.40 24.02
C ARG A 313 -13.91 11.84 24.40
N GLU A 314 -14.66 12.40 25.34
CA GLU A 314 -14.48 13.76 25.86
C GLU A 314 -13.22 13.85 26.74
N SER A 315 -12.08 13.35 26.27
CA SER A 315 -10.74 13.70 26.74
C SER A 315 -9.69 12.79 26.10
N PRO A 316 -8.65 13.36 25.48
CA PRO A 316 -7.42 12.63 25.11
C PRO A 316 -6.57 12.22 26.32
N SER A 317 -7.07 12.38 27.56
CA SER A 317 -6.29 12.38 28.79
C SER A 317 -6.72 11.34 29.83
N ALA A 318 -7.62 10.42 29.50
CA ALA A 318 -7.70 9.20 30.28
C ALA A 318 -6.65 8.26 29.67
N ASN A 319 -5.46 8.18 30.29
CA ASN A 319 -4.65 6.99 30.16
C ASN A 319 -5.62 5.82 30.36
N SER A 320 -5.84 4.99 29.34
CA SER A 320 -6.57 3.75 29.60
C SER A 320 -5.81 3.05 30.72
N GLU A 321 -6.52 2.63 31.77
CA GLU A 321 -5.86 1.89 32.86
C GLU A 321 -5.25 0.58 32.33
N ASN A 322 -5.68 0.13 31.14
CA ASN A 322 -5.21 -1.04 30.42
C ASN A 322 -4.87 -0.72 28.94
N PRO A 323 -3.70 -0.14 28.65
CA PRO A 323 -3.28 0.08 27.27
C PRO A 323 -2.97 -1.24 26.57
N ALA A 324 -3.29 -1.33 25.27
CA ALA A 324 -3.01 -2.48 24.42
C ALA A 324 -2.18 -2.08 23.19
N ILE A 325 -1.15 -2.85 22.84
CA ILE A 325 -0.34 -2.62 21.64
C ILE A 325 -0.96 -3.30 20.42
N ALA A 326 -1.67 -2.55 19.58
CA ALA A 326 -2.17 -3.00 18.29
C ALA A 326 -1.04 -3.07 17.24
N TYR A 327 -0.70 -4.28 16.82
CA TYR A 327 0.10 -4.52 15.61
C TYR A 327 -0.83 -4.66 14.41
N LEU A 328 -0.55 -4.06 13.26
CA LEU A 328 -1.28 -4.28 12.02
C LEU A 328 -0.24 -4.39 10.90
N ASP A 329 -0.16 -5.51 10.20
CA ASP A 329 0.80 -5.74 9.11
C ASP A 329 0.16 -6.55 8.00
N VAL A 330 0.41 -6.14 6.75
CA VAL A 330 -0.06 -6.84 5.55
C VAL A 330 0.89 -7.95 5.12
N ILE A 331 0.51 -9.18 5.45
CA ILE A 331 1.31 -10.37 5.11
C ILE A 331 1.15 -10.72 3.62
N GLY A 332 2.28 -10.98 2.96
CA GLY A 332 2.29 -11.53 1.61
C GLY A 332 2.14 -10.49 0.50
N LEU A 333 2.18 -9.18 0.81
CA LEU A 333 2.14 -8.09 -0.17
C LEU A 333 3.09 -8.34 -1.35
N GLY A 334 4.36 -8.67 -1.03
CA GLY A 334 5.39 -8.94 -2.04
C GLY A 334 5.03 -10.10 -2.97
N ASP A 335 4.54 -11.21 -2.43
CA ASP A 335 4.16 -12.39 -3.23
C ASP A 335 2.86 -12.17 -4.00
N HIS A 336 1.98 -11.28 -3.53
CA HIS A 336 0.75 -10.92 -4.23
C HIS A 336 1.00 -10.00 -5.44
N CYS A 337 1.86 -9.00 -5.27
CA CYS A 337 2.29 -8.12 -6.36
C CYS A 337 3.23 -8.84 -7.33
N TRP A 338 4.07 -9.73 -6.79
CA TRP A 338 5.17 -10.35 -7.50
C TRP A 338 5.22 -11.87 -7.27
N PRO A 339 4.22 -12.64 -7.74
CA PRO A 339 4.16 -14.06 -7.49
C PRO A 339 5.42 -14.76 -7.99
N LYS A 340 6.03 -15.54 -7.10
CA LYS A 340 7.18 -16.39 -7.43
C LYS A 340 6.74 -17.36 -8.54
N GLN A 341 7.49 -17.40 -9.64
CA GLN A 341 7.20 -18.36 -10.70
C GLN A 341 7.53 -19.76 -10.19
N LYS A 342 6.58 -20.69 -10.25
CA LYS A 342 6.86 -22.12 -10.03
C LYS A 342 7.83 -22.58 -11.13
N CYS A 343 8.94 -23.21 -10.74
CA CYS A 343 9.81 -23.87 -11.70
C CYS A 343 9.01 -25.02 -12.33
N SER A 344 8.77 -24.99 -13.64
CA SER A 344 8.04 -26.05 -14.35
C SER A 344 8.73 -27.43 -14.35
N LYS A 345 9.97 -27.51 -13.82
CA LYS A 345 10.75 -28.73 -13.65
C LYS A 345 10.99 -29.10 -12.18
N CYS A 346 10.54 -28.27 -11.24
CA CYS A 346 10.95 -28.32 -9.84
C CYS A 346 9.77 -27.89 -8.96
N ASP A 347 8.83 -28.80 -8.72
CA ASP A 347 7.61 -28.50 -7.97
C ASP A 347 7.84 -28.30 -6.46
N ASN A 348 9.06 -28.51 -5.95
CA ASN A 348 9.36 -28.56 -4.51
C ASN A 348 10.60 -27.73 -4.08
N ILE A 349 10.81 -26.52 -4.62
CA ILE A 349 11.89 -25.66 -4.11
C ILE A 349 11.35 -24.79 -2.96
N PRO A 350 11.97 -24.82 -1.76
CA PRO A 350 11.60 -23.95 -0.66
C PRO A 350 11.66 -22.48 -1.05
N GLU A 351 10.79 -21.66 -0.44
CA GLU A 351 10.80 -20.22 -0.67
C GLU A 351 12.18 -19.62 -0.41
N GLY A 352 12.74 -18.91 -1.39
CA GLY A 352 14.01 -18.20 -1.26
C GLY A 352 15.25 -18.98 -1.72
N THR A 353 15.11 -20.25 -2.12
CA THR A 353 16.22 -21.04 -2.67
C THR A 353 16.33 -20.85 -4.18
N GLU A 354 17.54 -20.62 -4.69
CA GLU A 354 17.82 -20.67 -6.13
C GLU A 354 17.63 -22.11 -6.62
N CYS A 355 17.01 -22.28 -7.78
CA CYS A 355 16.95 -23.59 -8.39
C CYS A 355 18.33 -23.99 -8.92
N GLU A 356 19.01 -24.90 -8.24
CA GLU A 356 20.31 -25.45 -8.65
C GLU A 356 20.26 -26.08 -10.06
N ASN A 357 19.10 -26.60 -10.49
CA ASN A 357 18.93 -27.26 -11.79
C ASN A 357 18.70 -26.32 -12.99
N CYS A 358 18.28 -25.06 -12.77
CA CYS A 358 18.04 -24.13 -13.88
C CYS A 358 18.59 -22.72 -13.67
N GLY A 359 19.24 -22.44 -12.53
CA GLY A 359 19.78 -21.13 -12.17
C GLY A 359 18.74 -20.01 -12.15
N SER A 360 17.44 -20.34 -12.15
CA SER A 360 16.38 -19.33 -12.19
C SER A 360 16.15 -18.79 -10.79
N ALA A 361 16.94 -17.81 -10.39
CA ALA A 361 16.52 -16.89 -9.35
C ALA A 361 15.19 -16.25 -9.80
N THR A 362 14.24 -16.21 -8.89
CA THR A 362 12.85 -15.74 -8.93
C THR A 362 12.65 -14.25 -9.33
N LYS A 363 13.60 -13.66 -10.07
CA LYS A 363 13.72 -12.22 -10.31
C LYS A 363 13.51 -11.79 -11.77
N LYS A 364 13.31 -12.73 -12.71
CA LYS A 364 13.04 -12.44 -14.13
C LYS A 364 11.55 -12.07 -14.34
N ARG A 365 11.30 -10.87 -14.86
CA ARG A 365 9.95 -10.34 -15.13
C ARG A 365 9.83 -9.76 -16.52
N THR A 366 8.77 -10.18 -17.22
CA THR A 366 8.35 -9.57 -18.48
C THR A 366 7.75 -8.19 -18.23
N ARG A 367 7.77 -7.31 -19.25
CA ARG A 367 7.14 -5.98 -19.18
C ARG A 367 5.71 -6.02 -18.65
N LYS A 368 4.91 -6.98 -19.14
CA LYS A 368 3.51 -7.17 -18.73
C LYS A 368 3.41 -7.45 -17.22
N LYS A 369 4.20 -8.40 -16.70
CA LYS A 369 4.24 -8.71 -15.27
C LYS A 369 4.72 -7.53 -14.42
N THR A 370 5.66 -6.73 -14.93
CA THR A 370 6.10 -5.49 -14.27
C THR A 370 4.96 -4.49 -14.13
N ILE A 371 4.21 -4.23 -15.21
CA ILE A 371 3.06 -3.32 -15.18
C ILE A 371 1.99 -3.84 -14.19
N GLU A 372 1.61 -5.11 -14.30
CA GLU A 372 0.59 -5.73 -13.44
C GLU A 372 0.99 -5.68 -11.97
N GLY A 373 2.24 -5.99 -11.63
CA GLY A 373 2.71 -5.98 -10.24
C GLY A 373 2.72 -4.58 -9.63
N PHE A 374 3.14 -3.56 -10.38
CA PHE A 374 3.06 -2.17 -9.91
C PHE A 374 1.62 -1.68 -9.78
N GLN A 375 0.73 -2.00 -10.73
CA GLN A 375 -0.69 -1.67 -10.64
C GLN A 375 -1.34 -2.32 -9.40
N LYS A 376 -1.06 -3.61 -9.14
CA LYS A 376 -1.51 -4.30 -7.93
C LYS A 376 -0.97 -3.64 -6.67
N SER A 377 0.32 -3.30 -6.64
CA SER A 377 0.94 -2.62 -5.50
C SER A 377 0.21 -1.33 -5.17
N ARG A 378 -0.10 -0.49 -6.16
CA ARG A 378 -0.86 0.77 -5.94
C ARG A 378 -2.22 0.52 -5.31
N LYS A 379 -2.96 -0.46 -5.85
CA LYS A 379 -4.29 -0.85 -5.37
C LYS A 379 -4.23 -1.29 -3.91
N ILE A 380 -3.26 -2.15 -3.56
CA ILE A 380 -3.10 -2.66 -2.19
C ILE A 380 -2.65 -1.55 -1.24
N THR A 381 -1.63 -0.75 -1.60
CA THR A 381 -1.18 0.39 -0.78
C THR A 381 -2.34 1.32 -0.43
N ALA A 382 -3.21 1.63 -1.40
CA ALA A 382 -4.39 2.46 -1.14
C ALA A 382 -5.38 1.84 -0.13
N VAL A 383 -5.51 0.50 -0.07
CA VAL A 383 -6.30 -0.18 0.97
C VAL A 383 -5.62 -0.08 2.33
N ILE A 384 -4.31 -0.34 2.38
CA ILE A 384 -3.51 -0.30 3.62
C ILE A 384 -3.59 1.06 4.27
N GLU A 385 -3.23 2.10 3.54
CA GLU A 385 -3.15 3.46 4.07
C GLU A 385 -4.52 4.01 4.45
N SER A 386 -5.56 3.66 3.69
CA SER A 386 -6.95 3.97 4.04
C SER A 386 -7.38 3.32 5.35
N THR A 387 -6.91 2.09 5.59
CA THR A 387 -7.19 1.36 6.83
C THR A 387 -6.46 2.01 7.99
N PHE A 388 -5.20 2.43 7.83
CA PHE A 388 -4.50 3.22 8.83
C PHE A 388 -5.20 4.56 9.12
N GLY A 389 -5.69 5.24 8.09
CA GLY A 389 -6.49 6.45 8.22
C GLY A 389 -7.78 6.22 9.03
N LEU A 390 -8.49 5.12 8.77
CA LEU A 390 -9.62 4.68 9.60
C LEU A 390 -9.20 4.46 11.05
N VAL A 391 -8.08 3.76 11.32
CA VAL A 391 -7.63 3.54 12.70
C VAL A 391 -7.36 4.85 13.43
N PHE A 392 -6.70 5.80 12.76
CA PHE A 392 -6.40 7.10 13.35
C PHE A 392 -7.61 7.99 13.57
N ALA A 393 -8.60 7.92 12.68
CA ALA A 393 -9.82 8.71 12.79
C ALA A 393 -10.82 8.07 13.79
N ARG A 394 -10.89 6.74 13.72
CA ARG A 394 -11.57 5.71 14.53
C ARG A 394 -11.26 5.69 16.01
N HIS A 395 -10.15 5.01 16.25
CA HIS A 395 -9.75 4.47 17.53
C HIS A 395 -8.71 5.37 18.20
N LEU A 396 -8.27 6.43 17.51
CA LEU A 396 -7.44 7.51 18.05
C LEU A 396 -6.28 7.01 18.93
N PRO A 397 -5.42 6.11 18.42
CA PRO A 397 -4.42 5.41 19.23
C PRO A 397 -3.63 6.38 20.09
N GLU A 398 -3.52 6.14 21.40
CA GLU A 398 -2.79 6.97 22.36
C GLU A 398 -1.41 7.38 21.81
N GLU A 399 -0.68 6.40 21.29
CA GLU A 399 0.69 6.52 20.78
C GLU A 399 0.87 5.72 19.49
N VAL A 400 1.69 6.21 18.56
CA VAL A 400 2.10 5.46 17.36
C VAL A 400 3.55 5.03 17.54
N LEU A 401 3.72 3.76 17.91
CA LEU A 401 5.00 3.13 18.25
C LEU A 401 5.82 2.73 17.02
N SER A 402 5.20 2.61 15.85
CA SER A 402 5.87 2.36 14.56
C SER A 402 4.88 2.52 13.41
N MET A 403 5.35 2.89 12.22
CA MET A 403 4.51 3.12 11.05
C MET A 403 5.28 2.94 9.74
N GLY A 404 5.19 1.76 9.12
CA GLY A 404 5.71 1.47 7.79
C GLY A 404 4.68 1.68 6.66
N GLY A 405 5.09 1.41 5.42
CA GLY A 405 4.19 1.46 4.26
C GLY A 405 3.17 0.30 4.19
N ASP A 406 3.38 -0.73 4.99
CA ASP A 406 2.59 -1.98 5.06
C ASP A 406 2.31 -2.44 6.49
N GLU A 407 2.85 -1.75 7.50
CA GLU A 407 2.62 -2.05 8.91
C GLU A 407 2.42 -0.79 9.76
N ILE A 408 1.65 -0.91 10.85
CA ILE A 408 1.57 0.10 11.92
C ILE A 408 1.57 -0.63 13.27
N VAL A 409 2.24 -0.04 14.24
CA VAL A 409 2.20 -0.45 15.65
C VAL A 409 1.74 0.74 16.46
N ALA A 410 0.65 0.58 17.19
CA ALA A 410 0.03 1.67 17.91
C ALA A 410 -0.49 1.22 19.27
N ARG A 411 -0.40 2.10 20.28
CA ARG A 411 -1.05 1.90 21.57
C ARG A 411 -2.50 2.35 21.46
N ILE A 412 -3.43 1.47 21.76
CA ILE A 412 -4.88 1.74 21.79
C ILE A 412 -5.43 1.36 23.16
N ASP A 413 -6.67 1.72 23.41
CA ASP A 413 -7.41 1.17 24.56
C ASP A 413 -7.73 -0.31 24.33
N SER A 414 -7.53 -1.16 25.35
CA SER A 414 -7.93 -2.57 25.28
C SER A 414 -9.42 -2.76 24.99
N ASP A 415 -10.27 -1.85 25.46
CA ASP A 415 -11.72 -1.92 25.28
C ASP A 415 -12.12 -1.69 23.81
N ASP A 416 -11.30 -0.97 23.04
CA ASP A 416 -11.54 -0.69 21.62
C ASP A 416 -11.10 -1.84 20.70
N TRP A 417 -10.49 -2.90 21.24
CA TRP A 417 -9.85 -3.96 20.45
C TRP A 417 -10.80 -4.71 19.52
N LEU A 418 -11.93 -5.20 20.05
CA LEU A 418 -12.91 -5.96 19.25
C LEU A 418 -13.57 -5.08 18.20
N GLU A 419 -13.83 -3.81 18.53
CA GLU A 419 -14.38 -2.83 17.59
C GLU A 419 -13.37 -2.53 16.47
N LEU A 420 -12.09 -2.36 16.81
CA LEU A 420 -11.01 -2.16 15.85
C LEU A 420 -10.90 -3.33 14.85
N ILE A 421 -10.95 -4.57 15.33
CA ILE A 421 -10.93 -5.75 14.45
C ILE A 421 -12.10 -5.72 13.46
N ASP A 422 -13.32 -5.46 13.94
CA ASP A 422 -14.52 -5.45 13.11
C ASP A 422 -14.51 -4.29 12.10
N ASP A 423 -14.05 -3.12 12.52
CA ASP A 423 -13.94 -1.96 11.63
C ASP A 423 -12.86 -2.14 10.56
N VAL A 424 -11.68 -2.66 10.92
CA VAL A 424 -10.61 -2.98 9.97
C VAL A 424 -11.08 -4.02 8.96
N GLU A 425 -11.79 -5.07 9.40
CA GLU A 425 -12.36 -6.10 8.53
C GLU A 425 -13.39 -5.51 7.56
N ARG A 426 -14.39 -4.80 8.10
CA ARG A 426 -15.48 -4.21 7.32
C ARG A 426 -14.96 -3.21 6.30
N HIS A 427 -14.01 -2.37 6.71
CA HIS A 427 -13.39 -1.37 5.84
C HIS A 427 -12.51 -2.01 4.77
N SER A 428 -11.63 -2.94 5.14
CA SER A 428 -10.77 -3.65 4.19
C SER A 428 -11.61 -4.37 3.13
N LYS A 429 -12.69 -5.05 3.55
CA LYS A 429 -13.62 -5.71 2.64
C LYS A 429 -14.29 -4.73 1.68
N LYS A 430 -14.87 -3.64 2.20
CA LYS A 430 -15.51 -2.59 1.40
C LYS A 430 -14.53 -1.97 0.40
N MET A 431 -13.31 -1.68 0.85
CA MET A 431 -12.25 -1.15 0.01
C MET A 431 -11.81 -2.15 -1.07
N HIS A 432 -11.72 -3.44 -0.73
CA HIS A 432 -11.36 -4.49 -1.68
C HIS A 432 -12.42 -4.62 -2.77
N GLU A 433 -13.70 -4.73 -2.42
CA GLU A 433 -14.82 -4.77 -3.37
C GLU A 433 -14.85 -3.53 -4.27
N THR A 434 -14.46 -2.38 -3.72
CA THR A 434 -14.38 -1.12 -4.46
C THR A 434 -13.18 -1.07 -5.41
N ILE A 435 -12.02 -1.65 -5.08
CA ILE A 435 -10.75 -1.44 -5.82
C ILE A 435 -10.36 -2.62 -6.73
N PHE A 436 -10.69 -3.84 -6.33
CA PHE A 436 -10.28 -5.07 -7.01
C PHE A 436 -11.47 -5.68 -7.76
N ASP A 437 -11.15 -6.41 -8.83
CA ASP A 437 -12.12 -7.20 -9.60
C ASP A 437 -11.97 -8.70 -9.31
N GLU A 438 -10.94 -9.08 -8.55
CA GLU A 438 -10.74 -10.46 -8.11
C GLU A 438 -11.61 -10.79 -6.90
N LYS A 439 -11.89 -12.09 -6.71
CA LYS A 439 -12.52 -12.58 -5.48
C LYS A 439 -11.68 -12.15 -4.28
N LEU A 440 -12.33 -11.91 -3.14
CA LEU A 440 -11.67 -11.56 -1.89
C LEU A 440 -10.50 -12.51 -1.64
N ARG A 441 -9.28 -11.97 -1.68
CA ARG A 441 -8.06 -12.66 -1.30
C ARG A 441 -7.57 -12.10 0.01
N LEU A 442 -7.02 -12.96 0.84
CA LEU A 442 -6.55 -12.65 2.19
C LEU A 442 -5.48 -11.55 2.14
N LEU A 443 -5.87 -10.32 2.46
CA LEU A 443 -4.95 -9.28 2.91
C LEU A 443 -4.92 -9.39 4.42
N TRP A 444 -3.99 -10.21 4.92
CA TRP A 444 -3.85 -10.50 6.33
C TRP A 444 -3.54 -9.22 7.09
N TRP A 445 -4.38 -8.86 8.06
CA TRP A 445 -3.96 -8.02 9.18
C TRP A 445 -3.64 -8.94 10.36
N ALA A 446 -2.36 -9.04 10.73
CA ALA A 446 -1.97 -9.68 11.99
C ALA A 446 -2.14 -8.66 13.11
N MET A 447 -3.05 -8.96 14.04
CA MET A 447 -3.44 -8.06 15.12
C MET A 447 -3.06 -8.64 16.49
N LYS A 448 -2.01 -8.09 17.12
CA LYS A 448 -1.55 -8.42 18.50
C LYS A 448 -2.06 -7.37 19.49
N THR A 449 -2.25 -7.73 20.77
CA THR A 449 -2.30 -6.82 21.93
C THR A 449 -1.33 -7.30 23.02
N GLU A 450 -0.88 -6.40 23.89
CA GLU A 450 -0.09 -6.68 25.09
C GLU A 450 -0.75 -5.96 26.27
N GLY A 451 -0.98 -6.64 27.39
CA GLY A 451 -1.64 -6.10 28.60
C GLY A 451 -2.14 -7.22 29.52
N ASP A 452 -2.43 -6.94 30.79
CA ASP A 452 -2.80 -7.96 31.81
C ASP A 452 -4.10 -8.73 31.50
N GLN A 453 -4.93 -8.21 30.59
CA GLN A 453 -6.15 -8.84 30.07
C GLN A 453 -5.93 -9.55 28.73
N ALA A 454 -4.75 -9.43 28.12
CA ALA A 454 -4.33 -10.19 26.96
C ALA A 454 -3.48 -11.39 27.45
N PRO A 455 -3.72 -12.64 26.97
CA PRO A 455 -2.93 -13.76 27.44
C PRO A 455 -1.43 -13.53 27.19
N THR A 456 -0.60 -13.99 28.11
CA THR A 456 0.82 -13.62 28.29
C THR A 456 1.71 -13.66 27.03
N SER A 457 2.70 -12.77 27.04
CA SER A 457 3.45 -12.20 25.91
C SER A 457 4.63 -13.01 25.35
N ASP A 458 4.73 -14.31 25.59
CA ASP A 458 5.91 -15.10 25.15
C ASP A 458 5.87 -15.52 23.67
N PHE A 459 4.85 -15.08 22.92
CA PHE A 459 4.59 -15.54 21.56
C PHE A 459 5.38 -14.76 20.49
N LYS A 460 6.21 -15.47 19.70
CA LYS A 460 7.02 -14.87 18.62
C LYS A 460 6.20 -14.69 17.33
N LEU A 461 6.20 -13.46 16.79
CA LEU A 461 5.44 -13.05 15.60
C LEU A 461 5.86 -13.78 14.29
N LYS A 462 7.13 -14.18 14.19
CA LYS A 462 7.73 -14.80 12.97
C LYS A 462 7.18 -16.21 12.69
N PRO A 463 7.18 -17.18 13.64
CA PRO A 463 6.53 -18.49 13.47
C PRO A 463 5.07 -18.43 13.03
N LEU A 464 4.35 -17.41 13.51
CA LEU A 464 2.95 -17.21 13.19
C LEU A 464 2.74 -16.73 11.75
N LYS A 465 3.47 -15.69 11.32
CA LYS A 465 3.43 -15.23 9.91
C LYS A 465 3.71 -16.40 8.96
N GLU A 466 4.61 -17.30 9.36
CA GLU A 466 4.93 -18.50 8.59
C GLU A 466 3.80 -19.53 8.60
N THR A 467 3.18 -19.79 9.74
CA THR A 467 2.01 -20.69 9.86
C THR A 467 0.85 -20.21 8.98
N VAL A 468 0.56 -18.91 9.05
CA VAL A 468 -0.41 -18.20 8.23
C VAL A 468 -0.12 -18.34 6.73
N ARG A 469 1.13 -18.12 6.30
CA ARG A 469 1.56 -18.31 4.91
C ARG A 469 1.37 -19.74 4.47
N MET A 470 1.75 -20.72 5.30
CA MET A 470 1.59 -22.14 5.00
C MET A 470 0.11 -22.54 4.84
N LEU A 471 -0.78 -22.04 5.72
CA LEU A 471 -2.21 -22.33 5.65
C LEU A 471 -2.83 -21.74 4.37
N THR A 472 -2.41 -20.52 3.99
CA THR A 472 -2.85 -19.87 2.74
C THR A 472 -2.35 -20.61 1.50
N ALA A 473 -1.07 -20.98 1.48
CA ALA A 473 -0.42 -21.63 0.34
C ALA A 473 -0.98 -23.03 0.05
N LYS A 474 -1.55 -23.69 1.07
CA LYS A 474 -2.10 -25.04 0.92
C LYS A 474 -3.52 -25.07 0.34
N GLU A 475 -4.19 -23.95 0.11
CA GLU A 475 -5.61 -23.85 -0.34
C GLU A 475 -6.63 -24.65 0.49
N LYS A 476 -6.20 -25.38 1.53
CA LYS A 476 -7.01 -26.29 2.35
C LYS A 476 -7.82 -25.57 3.44
N VAL A 477 -7.56 -24.29 3.67
CA VAL A 477 -8.36 -23.48 4.60
C VAL A 477 -8.87 -22.27 3.84
N THR A 478 -10.18 -22.27 3.56
CA THR A 478 -10.88 -21.08 3.04
C THR A 478 -11.02 -20.08 4.18
N LEU A 479 -9.94 -19.39 4.53
CA LEU A 479 -10.03 -18.25 5.44
C LEU A 479 -10.82 -17.16 4.69
N ARG A 480 -12.01 -16.84 5.18
CA ARG A 480 -12.92 -15.85 4.56
C ARG A 480 -12.74 -14.44 5.14
N ARG A 481 -11.81 -14.25 6.08
CA ARG A 481 -11.60 -13.00 6.83
C ARG A 481 -10.37 -12.23 6.36
N PHE A 482 -10.47 -10.90 6.25
CA PHE A 482 -9.35 -9.98 6.01
C PHE A 482 -8.47 -9.82 7.25
N VAL A 483 -9.08 -9.81 8.43
CA VAL A 483 -8.41 -9.62 9.71
C VAL A 483 -8.36 -10.97 10.42
N ASN A 484 -7.14 -11.39 10.74
CA ASN A 484 -6.92 -12.53 11.62
C ASN A 484 -6.48 -11.98 12.96
N PRO A 485 -7.41 -11.76 13.91
CA PRO A 485 -7.05 -11.33 15.24
C PRO A 485 -6.18 -12.41 15.87
N MET A 486 -5.00 -12.01 16.33
CA MET A 486 -4.04 -12.95 16.89
C MET A 486 -4.21 -12.97 18.39
N TRP A 487 -4.72 -14.10 18.88
CA TRP A 487 -4.84 -14.37 20.30
C TRP A 487 -3.62 -15.21 20.71
N THR A 488 -3.00 -14.85 21.81
CA THR A 488 -1.83 -15.53 22.39
C THR A 488 -2.14 -16.94 22.90
N SER A 489 -3.42 -17.27 23.13
CA SER A 489 -3.88 -18.58 23.63
C SER A 489 -4.12 -19.65 22.56
N ILE A 490 -3.74 -19.43 21.29
CA ILE A 490 -4.07 -20.37 20.19
C ILE A 490 -3.29 -21.71 20.28
N VAL A 491 -2.25 -21.85 21.13
CA VAL A 491 -1.32 -22.99 21.05
C VAL A 491 -1.14 -23.82 22.33
N ASP A 492 -1.68 -23.43 23.49
CA ASP A 492 -1.43 -24.21 24.72
C ASP A 492 -2.17 -25.57 24.80
N ASP A 493 -3.05 -25.89 23.85
CA ASP A 493 -3.76 -27.18 23.82
C ASP A 493 -3.09 -28.26 22.92
N GLN A 494 -1.85 -28.06 22.47
CA GLN A 494 -1.13 -29.10 21.69
C GLN A 494 -0.37 -30.14 22.53
N SER A 495 -0.42 -30.08 23.86
CA SER A 495 0.09 -31.16 24.72
C SER A 495 -1.03 -32.07 25.23
N GLY A 496 -1.74 -32.75 24.32
CA GLY A 496 -2.79 -33.68 24.70
C GLY A 496 -3.29 -34.56 23.56
N ASP A 497 -2.67 -35.73 23.45
CA ASP A 497 -3.09 -36.94 22.74
C ASP A 497 -3.57 -36.87 21.28
N ALA A 498 -2.83 -37.59 20.44
CA ALA A 498 -3.23 -37.99 19.11
C ALA A 498 -4.46 -38.91 19.19
N GLY A 499 -5.65 -38.34 18.95
CA GLY A 499 -6.88 -39.09 18.85
C GLY A 499 -8.01 -38.26 18.28
N ASP A 500 -8.38 -38.59 17.05
CA ASP A 500 -9.62 -38.21 16.36
C ASP A 500 -9.68 -36.83 15.66
N THR A 501 -9.51 -36.87 14.33
CA THR A 501 -9.61 -35.75 13.40
C THR A 501 -11.00 -35.69 12.77
N SER A 502 -12.02 -35.44 13.57
CA SER A 502 -13.31 -34.96 13.07
C SER A 502 -13.95 -34.01 14.08
N THR A 503 -14.37 -32.83 13.62
CA THR A 503 -15.10 -31.81 14.39
C THR A 503 -14.46 -31.29 15.69
N ARG A 504 -13.62 -30.24 15.60
CA ARG A 504 -13.42 -29.29 16.71
C ARG A 504 -13.94 -27.91 16.30
N GLN A 505 -15.13 -27.59 16.82
CA GLN A 505 -15.73 -26.26 16.79
C GLN A 505 -14.82 -25.25 17.51
N TRP A 506 -14.73 -24.05 16.97
CA TRP A 506 -14.13 -22.88 17.60
C TRP A 506 -15.04 -22.43 18.75
N VAL A 507 -14.77 -22.87 19.96
CA VAL A 507 -15.55 -22.50 21.15
C VAL A 507 -14.97 -21.20 21.73
N ARG A 508 -15.79 -20.16 21.81
CA ARG A 508 -15.52 -18.94 22.60
C ARG A 508 -15.33 -19.33 24.08
N PRO A 509 -14.50 -18.63 24.88
CA PRO A 509 -14.68 -18.62 26.32
C PRO A 509 -16.04 -18.01 26.64
N ASP A 510 -16.92 -18.78 27.29
CA ASP A 510 -18.22 -18.32 27.79
C ASP A 510 -18.03 -17.12 28.72
N MET A 511 -18.40 -15.93 28.26
CA MET A 511 -18.79 -14.84 29.15
C MET A 511 -20.29 -14.72 29.07
N THR A 512 -20.92 -15.19 30.15
CA THR A 512 -22.37 -15.25 30.30
C THR A 512 -22.99 -13.86 30.18
N GLU A 513 -24.00 -13.84 29.32
CA GLU A 513 -24.91 -12.77 28.91
C GLU A 513 -25.61 -12.01 30.09
N PRO A 514 -26.20 -10.82 29.84
CA PRO A 514 -27.56 -10.79 29.27
C PRO A 514 -27.75 -9.91 28.02
N THR A 515 -28.22 -10.58 26.97
CA THR A 515 -29.33 -10.19 26.09
C THR A 515 -29.15 -9.03 25.11
N GLY A 516 -28.87 -9.42 23.88
CA GLY A 516 -29.06 -8.65 22.65
C GLY A 516 -28.81 -9.54 21.43
N SER A 517 -29.65 -10.56 21.25
CA SER A 517 -29.47 -11.63 20.25
C SER A 517 -29.41 -11.11 18.81
N TYR A 518 -28.24 -11.16 18.19
CA TYR A 518 -28.09 -11.25 16.74
C TYR A 518 -27.63 -12.67 16.40
N ASN A 519 -28.55 -13.50 15.90
CA ASN A 519 -28.20 -14.80 15.34
C ASN A 519 -27.46 -14.60 14.02
N TYR A 520 -26.18 -14.98 13.98
CA TYR A 520 -25.46 -15.25 12.74
C TYR A 520 -25.40 -16.77 12.55
N ASP A 521 -26.20 -17.29 11.63
CA ASP A 521 -26.09 -18.68 11.18
C ASP A 521 -24.82 -18.86 10.34
N TRP A 522 -23.97 -19.79 10.77
CA TRP A 522 -22.78 -20.22 10.03
C TRP A 522 -23.08 -21.59 9.39
N GLU A 523 -23.41 -21.61 8.09
CA GLU A 523 -23.42 -22.87 7.34
C GLU A 523 -22.01 -23.21 6.83
N ILE A 524 -21.52 -24.36 7.26
CA ILE A 524 -20.36 -25.05 6.71
C ILE A 524 -20.88 -25.91 5.55
N GLN A 525 -20.52 -25.57 4.30
CA GLN A 525 -20.69 -26.49 3.17
C GLN A 525 -19.41 -27.29 2.99
N GLU A 526 -19.49 -28.61 3.20
CA GLU A 526 -18.46 -29.56 2.79
C GLU A 526 -18.47 -29.71 1.25
N PRO A 527 -17.30 -29.96 0.61
CA PRO A 527 -17.23 -30.16 -0.83
C PRO A 527 -17.49 -31.64 -1.18
N ASP A 528 -18.50 -31.88 -2.02
CA ASP A 528 -18.50 -32.79 -3.18
C ASP A 528 -19.86 -33.47 -3.42
N VAL A 529 -20.74 -32.77 -4.14
CA VAL A 529 -21.59 -33.35 -5.19
C VAL A 529 -21.73 -32.27 -6.27
N GLU A 530 -21.50 -32.61 -7.54
CA GLU A 530 -21.71 -31.70 -8.67
C GLU A 530 -23.10 -31.04 -8.59
N PRO A 531 -23.22 -29.70 -8.61
CA PRO A 531 -24.53 -29.06 -8.63
C PRO A 531 -25.19 -29.29 -9.99
N PRO A 532 -26.48 -29.62 -10.06
CA PRO A 532 -27.19 -29.71 -11.33
C PRO A 532 -27.09 -28.37 -12.04
N THR A 533 -26.81 -28.42 -13.33
CA THR A 533 -26.70 -27.21 -14.14
C THR A 533 -27.98 -26.39 -14.05
N ILE A 534 -27.84 -25.07 -14.06
CA ILE A 534 -28.93 -24.06 -14.07
C ILE A 534 -30.05 -24.36 -15.10
N TRP A 535 -29.81 -25.25 -16.06
CA TRP A 535 -30.76 -25.68 -17.07
C TRP A 535 -31.81 -26.70 -16.58
N GLU A 536 -31.54 -27.47 -15.51
CA GLU A 536 -32.46 -28.51 -15.02
C GLU A 536 -33.52 -27.98 -14.06
N LYS A 537 -33.26 -26.84 -13.39
CA LYS A 537 -34.27 -26.13 -12.58
C LYS A 537 -35.31 -25.35 -13.39
N PHE A 538 -35.14 -25.23 -14.71
CA PHE A 538 -36.04 -24.45 -15.57
C PHE A 538 -37.21 -25.28 -16.14
N LYS A 539 -37.25 -26.60 -15.91
CA LYS A 539 -38.28 -27.50 -16.48
C LYS A 539 -39.43 -27.90 -15.54
N GLU A 540 -39.37 -27.53 -14.27
CA GLU A 540 -40.43 -27.89 -13.30
C GLU A 540 -41.34 -26.72 -12.91
N GLU A 541 -41.13 -25.51 -13.45
CA GLU A 541 -42.03 -24.36 -13.25
C GLU A 541 -42.53 -23.68 -14.54
N PHE A 542 -42.28 -24.25 -15.73
CA PHE A 542 -42.89 -23.81 -16.99
C PHE A 542 -43.23 -24.95 -17.96
#